data_AF-C8NCB2-F1
#
_entry.id   AF-C8NCB2-F1
#
_cell.length_a   1.000
_cell.length_b   1.000
_cell.length_c   1.000
_cell.angle_alpha   90.00
_cell.angle_beta   90.00
_cell.angle_gamma   90.00
#
_symmetry.space_group_name_H-M   'P 1'
#
loop_
_entity.id
_entity.type
_entity.pdbx_description
1 polymer ?
#
loop_
_entity_poly.entity_id
_entity_poly.type
_entity_poly.pdbx_seq_one_letter_code
_entity_poly.pdbx_strand_id
1 'polypeptide(L)'
;MAILTTSGRIALATAIKGSTLHLAWGSGEAEWDTTQPREPRSAIALTNEIGRRKVNLVEYCTPQGDGDIVMLGARFAKSDTPTANLHLRTDFDFNDGLGKTIRELGVFVGTTTRAGLPAGQTYFPPGDIASPGTLLAIDYITAMQRGVGARISFDFVITF
;
A
#
# COMPACT_ATOMS: atom_id res chain seq x y z
N MET A 1 -5.23 33.14 1.85
CA MET A 1 -5.46 31.71 1.53
C MET A 1 -4.75 30.88 2.58
N ALA A 2 -5.42 29.92 3.21
CA ALA A 2 -4.77 29.01 4.16
C ALA A 2 -3.94 27.95 3.40
N ILE A 3 -2.80 27.54 3.97
CA ILE A 3 -1.99 26.43 3.46
C ILE A 3 -1.87 25.35 4.53
N LEU A 4 -1.67 24.09 4.13
CA LEU A 4 -1.29 23.04 5.06
C LEU A 4 0.14 23.29 5.55
N THR A 5 0.33 23.48 6.84
CA THR A 5 1.64 23.71 7.44
C THR A 5 2.44 22.41 7.53
N THR A 6 3.75 22.51 7.73
CA THR A 6 4.59 21.32 7.98
C THR A 6 4.13 20.54 9.21
N SER A 7 3.72 21.22 10.28
CA SER A 7 3.13 20.56 11.45
C SER A 7 1.82 19.85 11.13
N GLY A 8 0.98 20.42 10.25
CA GLY A 8 -0.25 19.79 9.76
C GLY A 8 0.03 18.51 8.97
N ARG A 9 1.02 18.52 8.08
CA ARG A 9 1.46 17.31 7.35
C ARG A 9 1.98 16.21 8.27
N ILE A 10 2.79 16.58 9.26
CA ILE A 10 3.28 15.63 10.29
C ILE A 10 2.11 15.05 11.09
N ALA A 11 1.10 15.87 11.42
CA ALA A 11 -0.09 15.40 12.10
C ALA A 11 -0.89 14.39 11.25
N LEU A 12 -1.02 14.63 9.94
CA LEU A 12 -1.64 13.66 9.02
C LEU A 12 -0.86 12.35 8.96
N ALA A 13 0.47 12.41 8.76
CA ALA A 13 1.32 11.22 8.77
C ALA A 13 1.19 10.44 10.10
N THR A 14 1.14 11.14 11.23
CA THR A 14 0.94 10.53 12.55
C THR A 14 -0.40 9.81 12.65
N ALA A 15 -1.49 10.43 12.17
CA ALA A 15 -2.81 9.82 12.17
C ALA A 15 -2.88 8.58 11.26
N ILE A 16 -2.29 8.64 10.06
CA ILE A 16 -2.25 7.52 9.12
C ILE A 16 -1.42 6.36 9.70
N LYS A 17 -0.25 6.64 10.27
CA LYS A 17 0.59 5.62 10.92
C LYS A 17 -0.10 4.91 12.09
N GLY A 18 -0.98 5.60 12.81
CA GLY A 18 -1.78 5.02 13.90
C GLY A 18 -3.03 4.26 13.45
N SER A 19 -3.34 4.27 12.15
CA SER A 19 -4.54 3.63 11.61
C SER A 19 -4.28 2.19 11.15
N THR A 20 -5.34 1.42 10.94
CA THR A 20 -5.25 0.12 10.26
C THR A 20 -4.89 0.34 8.79
N LEU A 21 -3.75 -0.21 8.36
CA LEU A 21 -3.28 -0.11 6.98
C LEU A 21 -3.24 -1.49 6.32
N HIS A 22 -3.74 -1.56 5.09
CA HIS A 22 -3.58 -2.71 4.21
C HIS A 22 -2.98 -2.28 2.88
N LEU A 23 -2.15 -3.14 2.29
CA LEU A 23 -1.81 -3.05 0.87
C LEU A 23 -2.63 -4.09 0.12
N ALA A 24 -3.37 -3.65 -0.89
CA ALA A 24 -4.22 -4.46 -1.74
C ALA A 24 -3.59 -4.67 -3.12
N TRP A 25 -3.95 -5.78 -3.74
CA TRP A 25 -3.64 -6.10 -5.13
C TRP A 25 -4.89 -6.09 -5.98
N GLY A 26 -4.81 -5.49 -7.16
CA GLY A 26 -5.81 -5.54 -8.22
C GLY A 26 -5.25 -6.27 -9.44
N SER A 27 -6.13 -6.97 -10.17
CA SER A 27 -5.71 -7.58 -11.44
C SER A 27 -5.51 -6.54 -12.55
N GLY A 28 -6.10 -5.35 -12.36
CA GLY A 28 -6.21 -4.35 -13.41
C GLY A 28 -6.96 -4.90 -14.62
N GLU A 29 -6.72 -4.26 -15.77
CA GLU A 29 -7.15 -4.75 -17.08
C GLU A 29 -5.96 -5.29 -17.87
N ALA A 30 -6.17 -6.34 -18.66
CA ALA A 30 -5.10 -6.96 -19.45
C ALA A 30 -4.49 -6.00 -20.49
N GLU A 31 -5.27 -5.04 -20.98
CA GLU A 31 -4.81 -4.02 -21.94
C GLU A 31 -3.77 -3.05 -21.34
N TRP A 32 -3.63 -2.98 -20.02
CA TRP A 32 -2.63 -2.12 -19.37
C TRP A 32 -1.20 -2.59 -19.64
N ASP A 33 -1.01 -3.86 -19.99
CA ASP A 33 0.29 -4.44 -20.35
C ASP A 33 0.91 -3.75 -21.56
N THR A 34 0.09 -3.18 -22.44
CA THR A 34 0.53 -2.48 -23.65
C THR A 34 0.24 -0.99 -23.61
N THR A 35 -0.88 -0.58 -23.01
CA THR A 35 -1.31 0.83 -23.00
C THR A 35 -0.64 1.66 -21.91
N GLN A 36 -0.15 1.03 -20.83
CA GLN A 36 0.52 1.68 -19.70
C GLN A 36 -0.22 2.94 -19.22
N PRO A 37 -1.50 2.82 -18.82
CA PRO A 37 -2.28 3.97 -18.41
C PRO A 37 -1.71 4.58 -17.12
N ARG A 38 -2.04 5.85 -16.90
CA ARG A 38 -1.71 6.56 -15.67
C ARG A 38 -2.81 6.36 -14.63
N GLU A 39 -2.42 6.33 -13.37
CA GLU A 39 -3.31 6.24 -12.23
C GLU A 39 -4.27 7.44 -12.15
N PRO A 40 -5.59 7.20 -12.01
CA PRO A 40 -6.56 8.27 -11.86
C PRO A 40 -6.55 8.81 -10.43
N ARG A 41 -6.41 10.14 -10.28
CA ARG A 41 -6.47 10.81 -8.95
C ARG A 41 -7.82 10.67 -8.25
N SER A 42 -8.87 10.34 -9.01
CA SER A 42 -10.23 10.12 -8.52
C SER A 42 -10.49 8.67 -8.11
N ALA A 43 -9.49 7.78 -8.18
CA ALA A 43 -9.65 6.39 -7.76
C ALA A 43 -10.10 6.32 -6.30
N ILE A 44 -11.10 5.49 -6.03
CA ILE A 44 -11.58 5.19 -4.67
C ILE A 44 -11.51 3.69 -4.35
N ALA A 45 -11.18 2.86 -5.34
CA ALA A 45 -11.05 1.42 -5.26
C ALA A 45 -10.07 0.93 -6.34
N LEU A 46 -9.63 -0.32 -6.22
CA LEU A 46 -8.85 -1.01 -7.24
C LEU A 46 -9.76 -1.62 -8.32
N THR A 47 -9.23 -1.74 -9.53
CA THR A 47 -9.83 -2.54 -10.60
C THR A 47 -9.66 -4.03 -10.29
N ASN A 48 -10.79 -4.71 -10.05
CA ASN A 48 -10.85 -6.15 -9.78
C ASN A 48 -9.91 -6.57 -8.64
N GLU A 49 -10.17 -6.07 -7.43
CA GLU A 49 -9.38 -6.41 -6.25
C GLU A 49 -9.28 -7.93 -6.04
N ILE A 50 -8.07 -8.41 -5.84
CA ILE A 50 -7.73 -9.82 -5.60
C ILE A 50 -7.73 -10.13 -4.10
N GLY A 51 -7.21 -9.20 -3.31
CA GLY A 51 -7.13 -9.29 -1.86
C GLY A 51 -6.13 -8.30 -1.31
N ARG A 52 -6.13 -8.15 0.02
CA ARG A 52 -5.30 -7.18 0.73
C ARG A 52 -4.64 -7.78 1.95
N ARG A 53 -3.41 -7.38 2.21
CA ARG A 53 -2.63 -7.82 3.37
C ARG A 53 -2.39 -6.66 4.32
N LYS A 54 -2.46 -6.94 5.61
CA LYS A 54 -2.09 -5.96 6.65
C LYS A 54 -0.63 -5.55 6.43
N VAL A 55 -0.37 -4.24 6.45
CA VAL A 55 0.99 -3.69 6.29
C VAL A 55 1.87 -4.17 7.45
N ASN A 56 3.07 -4.67 7.14
CA ASN A 56 4.01 -5.26 8.11
C ASN A 56 4.76 -4.18 8.90
N LEU A 57 5.20 -3.13 8.21
CA LEU A 57 5.99 -2.04 8.76
C LEU A 57 5.40 -0.71 8.30
N VAL A 58 5.27 0.20 9.25
CA VAL A 58 4.95 1.61 8.99
C VAL A 58 5.88 2.42 9.87
N GLU A 59 6.74 3.25 9.30
CA GLU A 59 7.70 4.05 10.06
C GLU A 59 7.89 5.42 9.45
N TYR A 60 8.33 6.39 10.27
CA TYR A 60 8.69 7.70 9.74
C TYR A 60 10.01 7.62 8.99
N CYS A 61 10.15 8.42 7.94
CA CYS A 61 11.41 8.54 7.22
C CYS A 61 11.70 9.97 6.77
N THR A 62 12.94 10.23 6.40
CA THR A 62 13.39 11.52 5.86
C THR A 62 14.22 11.30 4.59
N PRO A 63 14.11 12.17 3.57
CA PRO A 63 14.99 12.11 2.41
C PRO A 63 16.45 12.16 2.85
N GLN A 64 17.24 11.21 2.39
CA GLN A 64 18.65 11.08 2.72
C GLN A 64 19.36 10.33 1.57
N GLY A 65 20.36 10.98 0.98
CA GLY A 65 21.00 10.51 -0.26
C GLY A 65 21.72 9.16 -0.15
N ASP A 66 22.16 8.77 1.04
CA ASP A 66 22.77 7.48 1.36
C ASP A 66 21.84 6.56 2.17
N GLY A 67 20.57 6.95 2.37
CA GLY A 67 19.61 6.18 3.16
C GLY A 67 19.23 4.84 2.51
N ASP A 68 18.89 3.84 3.31
CA ASP A 68 18.66 2.45 2.87
C ASP A 68 17.27 2.19 2.29
N ILE A 69 16.32 3.11 2.46
CA ILE A 69 14.98 3.02 1.86
C ILE A 69 15.06 3.62 0.45
N VAL A 70 15.03 2.76 -0.57
CA VAL A 70 15.19 3.18 -1.97
C VAL A 70 13.84 3.20 -2.66
N MET A 71 13.45 4.38 -3.12
CA MET A 71 12.29 4.60 -3.99
C MET A 71 12.76 5.08 -5.36
N LEU A 72 11.92 4.97 -6.37
CA LEU A 72 12.28 5.45 -7.71
C LEU A 72 12.61 6.95 -7.66
N GLY A 73 13.88 7.30 -7.87
CA GLY A 73 14.37 8.68 -7.89
C GLY A 73 14.69 9.32 -6.53
N ALA A 74 14.52 8.61 -5.41
CA ALA A 74 14.81 9.15 -4.08
C ALA A 74 15.25 8.07 -3.08
N ARG A 75 16.06 8.47 -2.11
CA ARG A 75 16.49 7.63 -0.98
C ARG A 75 16.08 8.26 0.33
N PHE A 76 15.73 7.43 1.30
CA PHE A 76 15.28 7.84 2.62
C PHE A 76 15.97 7.01 3.70
N ALA A 77 16.09 7.59 4.89
CA ALA A 77 16.46 6.87 6.10
C ALA A 77 15.29 6.89 7.08
N LYS A 78 15.18 5.85 7.90
CA LYS A 78 14.23 5.81 9.02
C LYS A 78 14.48 7.01 9.95
N SER A 79 13.41 7.60 10.45
CA SER A 79 13.44 8.64 11.47
C SER A 79 12.75 8.17 12.75
N ASP A 80 13.37 8.42 13.90
CA ASP A 80 12.75 8.16 15.21
C ASP A 80 11.86 9.32 15.67
N THR A 81 11.89 10.46 14.96
CA THR A 81 11.00 11.61 15.17
C THR A 81 9.89 11.64 14.12
N PRO A 82 8.67 12.11 14.46
CA PRO A 82 7.59 12.24 13.49
C PRO A 82 7.97 13.15 12.30
N THR A 83 7.74 12.67 11.09
CA THR A 83 7.95 13.42 9.84
C THR A 83 6.69 13.39 8.99
N ALA A 84 6.67 14.17 7.91
CA ALA A 84 5.59 14.14 6.92
C ALA A 84 5.72 12.98 5.92
N ASN A 85 6.66 12.03 6.13
CA ASN A 85 6.84 10.88 5.24
C ASN A 85 6.68 9.58 6.03
N LEU A 86 5.95 8.64 5.45
CA LEU A 86 5.83 7.28 5.98
C LEU A 86 6.41 6.30 4.98
N HIS A 87 7.33 5.46 5.46
CA HIS A 87 7.73 4.24 4.78
C HIS A 87 6.81 3.10 5.20
N LEU A 88 6.19 2.45 4.21
CA LEU A 88 5.32 1.31 4.39
C LEU A 88 5.94 0.11 3.69
N ARG A 89 6.04 -1.03 4.39
CA ARG A 89 6.43 -2.31 3.78
C ARG A 89 5.39 -3.37 4.05
N THR A 90 5.02 -4.09 2.99
CA THR A 90 4.13 -5.25 3.09
C THR A 90 4.76 -6.46 2.43
N ASP A 91 4.84 -7.56 3.16
CA ASP A 91 5.36 -8.83 2.71
C ASP A 91 4.21 -9.80 2.49
N PHE A 92 3.87 -10.08 1.23
CA PHE A 92 2.90 -11.09 0.84
C PHE A 92 3.51 -12.48 0.91
N ASP A 93 2.73 -13.43 1.41
CA ASP A 93 3.17 -14.80 1.66
C ASP A 93 3.06 -15.68 0.41
N PHE A 94 3.55 -16.92 0.49
CA PHE A 94 3.61 -17.87 -0.62
C PHE A 94 2.27 -18.11 -1.31
N ASN A 95 1.18 -18.17 -0.54
CA ASN A 95 -0.15 -18.47 -1.04
C ASN A 95 -0.99 -17.23 -1.36
N ASP A 96 -0.52 -16.04 -0.98
CA ASP A 96 -1.27 -14.80 -1.23
C ASP A 96 -1.34 -14.55 -2.74
N GLY A 97 -2.58 -14.44 -3.24
CA GLY A 97 -2.86 -14.21 -4.66
C GLY A 97 -2.37 -15.30 -5.60
N LEU A 98 -2.15 -16.54 -5.14
CA LEU A 98 -1.58 -17.61 -5.96
C LEU A 98 -2.36 -17.81 -7.28
N GLY A 99 -1.63 -17.86 -8.40
CA GLY A 99 -2.20 -18.02 -9.75
C GLY A 99 -2.79 -16.74 -10.34
N LYS A 100 -2.76 -15.62 -9.62
CA LYS A 100 -3.27 -14.33 -10.10
C LYS A 100 -2.17 -13.52 -10.79
N THR A 101 -2.58 -12.69 -11.73
CA THR A 101 -1.75 -11.65 -12.34
C THR A 101 -2.08 -10.32 -11.68
N ILE A 102 -1.07 -9.63 -11.15
CA ILE A 102 -1.21 -8.36 -10.44
C ILE A 102 -0.75 -7.23 -11.36
N ARG A 103 -1.52 -6.15 -11.45
CA ARG A 103 -1.17 -4.94 -12.22
C ARG A 103 -1.32 -3.66 -11.41
N GLU A 104 -1.91 -3.76 -10.23
CA GLU A 104 -2.33 -2.60 -9.47
C GLU A 104 -2.13 -2.85 -7.99
N LEU A 105 -1.61 -1.84 -7.31
CA LEU A 105 -1.38 -1.82 -5.87
C LEU A 105 -2.20 -0.70 -5.25
N GLY A 106 -2.74 -0.92 -4.04
CA GLY A 106 -3.50 0.11 -3.33
C GLY A 106 -3.26 0.12 -1.83
N VAL A 107 -2.82 1.24 -1.27
CA VAL A 107 -2.73 1.42 0.19
C VAL A 107 -4.08 1.89 0.70
N PHE A 108 -4.72 1.10 1.58
CA PHE A 108 -5.99 1.43 2.21
C PHE A 108 -5.82 1.76 3.69
N VAL A 109 -6.53 2.79 4.13
CA VAL A 109 -6.56 3.27 5.53
C VAL A 109 -7.92 2.98 6.13
N GLY A 110 -7.94 2.43 7.35
CA GLY A 110 -9.18 2.25 8.11
C GLY A 110 -10.05 1.10 7.61
N THR A 111 -9.49 0.14 6.88
CA THR A 111 -10.19 -1.10 6.52
C THR A 111 -10.68 -1.83 7.77
N THR A 112 -11.89 -2.36 7.72
CA THR A 112 -12.43 -3.29 8.73
C THR A 112 -12.77 -4.63 8.09
N THR A 113 -12.45 -5.72 8.79
CA THR A 113 -12.72 -7.08 8.34
C THR A 113 -14.01 -7.62 8.95
N ARG A 114 -14.57 -8.65 8.34
CA ARG A 114 -15.78 -9.31 8.85
C ARG A 114 -15.47 -10.06 10.15
N ALA A 115 -16.50 -10.22 10.99
CA ALA A 115 -16.40 -11.01 12.21
C ALA A 115 -16.25 -12.50 11.90
N GLY A 116 -15.64 -13.25 12.82
CA GLY A 116 -15.52 -14.72 12.73
C GLY A 116 -14.38 -15.23 11.84
N LEU A 117 -13.53 -14.33 11.32
CA LEU A 117 -12.34 -14.72 10.58
C LEU A 117 -11.30 -15.41 11.48
N PRO A 118 -10.49 -16.34 10.93
CA PRO A 118 -9.44 -17.01 11.68
C PRO A 118 -8.49 -16.04 12.40
N ALA A 119 -8.16 -16.37 13.65
CA ALA A 119 -7.20 -15.61 14.43
C ALA A 119 -5.82 -15.61 13.73
N GLY A 120 -5.19 -14.44 13.66
CA GLY A 120 -3.90 -14.28 13.01
C GLY A 120 -3.95 -14.22 11.48
N GLN A 121 -5.13 -14.26 10.85
CA GLN A 121 -5.25 -13.97 9.43
C GLN A 121 -4.75 -12.55 9.14
N THR A 122 -3.85 -12.43 8.15
CA THR A 122 -3.27 -11.15 7.74
C THR A 122 -3.56 -10.80 6.28
N TYR A 123 -3.95 -11.79 5.47
CA TYR A 123 -4.36 -11.63 4.08
C TYR A 123 -5.86 -11.90 3.95
N PHE A 124 -6.57 -10.98 3.30
CA PHE A 124 -8.02 -10.97 3.22
C PHE A 124 -8.46 -10.86 1.75
N PRO A 125 -9.18 -11.85 1.20
CA PRO A 125 -9.90 -11.67 -0.06
C PRO A 125 -11.01 -10.62 0.10
N PRO A 126 -11.54 -10.05 -1.00
CA PRO A 126 -12.59 -9.02 -0.93
C PRO A 126 -13.83 -9.44 -0.12
N GLY A 127 -14.16 -10.74 -0.15
CA GLY A 127 -15.27 -11.31 0.62
C GLY A 127 -15.10 -11.26 2.15
N ASP A 128 -13.88 -11.04 2.64
CA ASP A 128 -13.59 -10.95 4.08
C ASP A 128 -13.59 -9.50 4.59
N ILE A 129 -13.80 -8.53 3.70
CA ILE A 129 -13.82 -7.10 4.03
C ILE A 129 -15.25 -6.66 4.38
N ALA A 130 -15.39 -5.96 5.50
CA ALA A 130 -16.66 -5.36 5.95
C ALA A 130 -16.78 -3.91 5.48
N SER A 131 -15.72 -3.13 5.63
CA SER A 131 -15.59 -1.79 5.03
C SER A 131 -14.21 -1.64 4.42
N PRO A 132 -14.10 -1.17 3.15
CA PRO A 132 -12.81 -1.04 2.46
C PRO A 132 -11.90 0.00 3.11
N GLY A 133 -12.47 0.98 3.82
CA GLY A 133 -11.76 2.17 4.26
C GLY A 133 -11.54 3.16 3.11
N THR A 134 -10.47 3.94 3.18
CA THR A 134 -10.11 4.94 2.18
C THR A 134 -8.88 4.51 1.40
N LEU A 135 -8.96 4.54 0.07
CA LEU A 135 -7.78 4.38 -0.80
C LEU A 135 -6.90 5.63 -0.69
N LEU A 136 -5.72 5.47 -0.10
CA LEU A 136 -4.77 6.57 0.15
C LEU A 136 -3.79 6.76 -1.00
N ALA A 137 -3.30 5.67 -1.57
CA ALA A 137 -2.34 5.67 -2.67
C ALA A 137 -2.61 4.48 -3.59
N ILE A 138 -2.34 4.68 -4.87
CA ILE A 138 -2.51 3.67 -5.92
C ILE A 138 -1.29 3.72 -6.84
N ASP A 139 -0.88 2.57 -7.36
CA ASP A 139 0.26 2.44 -8.26
C ASP A 139 -0.03 1.36 -9.30
N TYR A 140 0.18 1.67 -10.58
CA TYR A 140 0.05 0.72 -11.68
C TYR A 140 1.42 0.14 -12.00
N ILE A 141 1.54 -1.17 -11.84
CA ILE A 141 2.79 -1.90 -12.05
C ILE A 141 2.75 -2.73 -13.33
N THR A 142 3.92 -3.04 -13.87
CA THR A 142 4.03 -4.09 -14.90
C THR A 142 3.46 -5.39 -14.37
N ALA A 143 2.71 -6.10 -15.21
CA ALA A 143 2.05 -7.35 -14.84
C ALA A 143 3.01 -8.33 -14.15
N MET A 144 2.58 -8.81 -13.00
CA MET A 144 3.32 -9.75 -12.18
C MET A 144 2.48 -11.00 -11.91
N GLN A 145 2.96 -12.15 -12.38
CA GLN A 145 2.32 -13.44 -12.11
C GLN A 145 2.72 -13.96 -10.74
N ARG A 146 1.74 -14.29 -9.88
CA ARG A 146 1.99 -15.00 -8.61
C ARG A 146 2.10 -16.50 -8.84
N GLY A 147 3.34 -17.00 -8.76
CA GLY A 147 3.68 -18.42 -8.78
C GLY A 147 3.92 -19.01 -7.40
N VAL A 148 4.19 -20.32 -7.35
CA VAL A 148 4.57 -21.04 -6.13
C VAL A 148 5.99 -20.68 -5.68
N GLY A 149 6.25 -20.75 -4.38
CA GLY A 149 7.63 -20.78 -3.84
C GLY A 149 8.31 -19.42 -3.62
N ALA A 150 7.63 -18.29 -3.83
CA ALA A 150 8.18 -16.96 -3.54
C ALA A 150 7.24 -16.12 -2.67
N ARG A 151 7.82 -15.46 -1.66
CA ARG A 151 7.24 -14.29 -0.99
C ARG A 151 7.64 -13.04 -1.76
N ILE A 152 6.84 -11.99 -1.65
CA ILE A 152 7.16 -10.71 -2.27
C ILE A 152 6.89 -9.55 -1.33
N SER A 153 7.82 -8.60 -1.31
CA SER A 153 7.71 -7.36 -0.55
C SER A 153 7.40 -6.22 -1.51
N PHE A 154 6.53 -5.31 -1.07
CA PHE A 154 6.31 -4.02 -1.69
C PHE A 154 6.56 -2.93 -0.66
N ASP A 155 7.30 -1.91 -1.08
CA ASP A 155 7.67 -0.77 -0.27
C ASP A 155 7.11 0.51 -0.90
N PHE A 156 6.55 1.39 -0.07
CA PHE A 156 6.03 2.70 -0.46
C PHE A 156 6.62 3.77 0.45
N VAL A 157 6.88 4.96 -0.09
CA VAL A 157 7.02 6.18 0.71
C VAL A 157 5.89 7.12 0.37
N ILE A 158 5.06 7.46 1.36
CA ILE A 158 3.94 8.41 1.24
C ILE A 158 4.32 9.71 1.93
N THR A 159 4.29 10.80 1.17
CA THR A 159 4.55 12.17 1.66
C THR A 159 3.24 12.96 1.72
N PHE A 160 2.99 13.58 2.87
CA PHE A 160 1.81 14.41 3.15
C PHE A 160 2.12 15.90 2.95
#